data_AF-A0A7W1E3T3-F1
#
_entry.id   AF-A0A7W1E3T3-F1
#
_cell.length_a   1.000
_cell.length_b   1.000
_cell.length_c   1.000
_cell.angle_alpha   90.00
_cell.angle_beta   90.00
_cell.angle_gamma   90.00
#
_symmetry.space_group_name_H-M   'P 1'
#
loop_
_entity.id
_entity.type
_entity.pdbx_description
1 polymer ?
#
loop_
_entity_poly.entity_id
_entity_poly.type
_entity_poly.pdbx_seq_one_letter_code
_entity_poly.pdbx_strand_id
1 'polypeptide(L)'
;MSDMGLVDKGVNTLAYGGQLAADHPGFTDAGYRARRAALSDLAAAYRRGDAVPAAPYAGEEHDLWRTCSKELAERHERLACDEYRRGVEALQLPGDHVPQLTEVSALLAPITGFRYEPVPGLVSPWNFYGALGDGWFMSTQYIRHHSVPYYTPEPDVIHEVIGHANQLASPRFAGLYCKV
;
A
#
# COMPACT_ATOMS: atom_id res chain seq x y z
N MET A 1 30.39 -10.33 -27.28
CA MET A 1 30.39 -9.63 -25.98
C MET A 1 28.92 -9.52 -25.56
N SER A 2 28.34 -10.68 -25.26
CA SER A 2 27.95 -11.10 -23.90
C SER A 2 26.74 -10.32 -23.40
N ASP A 3 25.59 -10.72 -23.95
CA ASP A 3 24.30 -10.90 -23.30
C ASP A 3 24.27 -10.45 -21.82
N MET A 4 23.91 -9.17 -21.60
CA MET A 4 23.43 -8.70 -20.30
C MET A 4 22.07 -9.37 -20.09
N GLY A 5 22.13 -10.57 -19.51
CA GLY A 5 21.00 -11.44 -19.25
C GLY A 5 19.81 -10.65 -18.74
N LEU A 6 18.68 -10.88 -19.41
CA LEU A 6 17.34 -10.61 -18.92
C LEU A 6 17.26 -11.00 -17.44
N VAL A 7 17.36 -10.00 -16.57
CA VAL A 7 17.03 -10.13 -15.16
C VAL A 7 15.55 -10.45 -15.13
N ASP A 8 15.24 -11.64 -14.62
CA ASP A 8 13.90 -12.16 -14.44
C ASP A 8 12.97 -11.07 -13.87
N LYS A 9 11.85 -10.82 -14.56
CA LYS A 9 10.83 -9.83 -14.18
C LYS A 9 9.95 -10.32 -13.03
N GLY A 10 10.50 -11.14 -12.14
CA GLY A 10 9.92 -11.45 -10.84
C GLY A 10 10.27 -10.33 -9.88
N VAL A 11 9.28 -9.79 -9.19
CA VAL A 11 9.49 -8.78 -8.14
C VAL A 11 10.46 -9.37 -7.11
N ASN A 12 11.73 -8.94 -7.15
CA ASN A 12 12.77 -9.38 -6.23
C ASN A 12 12.45 -8.89 -4.82
N THR A 13 11.68 -9.70 -4.10
CA THR A 13 11.10 -9.40 -2.78
C THR A 13 12.16 -9.70 -1.73
N LEU A 14 12.61 -8.67 -1.02
CA LEU A 14 13.66 -8.72 0.00
C LEU A 14 13.17 -9.34 1.31
N ALA A 15 11.90 -9.14 1.66
CA ALA A 15 11.26 -9.77 2.82
C ALA A 15 9.81 -10.08 2.49
N TYR A 16 9.41 -11.32 2.71
CA TYR A 16 8.06 -11.79 2.42
C TYR A 16 7.10 -11.36 3.53
N GLY A 17 5.99 -10.72 3.18
CA GLY A 17 4.99 -10.28 4.16
C GLY A 17 4.37 -11.44 4.96
N GLY A 18 4.45 -12.69 4.51
CA GLY A 18 4.01 -13.85 5.31
C GLY A 18 4.93 -14.21 6.49
N GLN A 19 6.16 -13.68 6.56
CA GLN A 19 7.13 -13.98 7.60
C GLN A 19 7.19 -12.85 8.63
N LEU A 20 6.72 -13.14 9.85
CA LEU A 20 6.67 -12.16 10.94
C LEU A 20 7.88 -12.33 11.87
N ALA A 21 8.46 -11.21 12.30
CA ALA A 21 9.50 -11.19 13.33
C ALA A 21 8.95 -11.67 14.69
N ALA A 22 9.82 -12.17 15.58
CA ALA A 22 9.42 -12.74 16.87
C ALA A 22 8.74 -11.74 17.82
N ASP A 23 9.05 -10.46 17.68
CA ASP A 23 8.45 -9.34 18.41
C ASP A 23 7.22 -8.74 17.70
N HIS A 24 6.83 -9.28 16.54
CA HIS A 24 5.65 -8.82 15.82
C HIS A 24 4.38 -9.13 16.64
N PRO A 25 3.42 -8.19 16.76
CA PRO A 25 2.20 -8.39 17.56
C PRO A 25 1.38 -9.63 17.19
N GLY A 26 1.37 -9.99 15.92
CA GLY A 26 0.72 -11.19 15.38
C GLY A 26 1.61 -12.43 15.28
N PHE A 27 2.80 -12.47 15.90
CA PHE A 27 3.73 -13.60 15.76
C PHE A 27 3.16 -14.91 16.29
N THR A 28 2.41 -14.88 17.40
CA THR A 28 1.80 -16.07 18.01
C THR A 28 0.36 -16.31 17.54
N ASP A 29 -0.19 -15.41 16.72
CA ASP A 29 -1.54 -15.55 16.16
C ASP A 29 -1.50 -16.34 14.85
N ALA A 30 -1.96 -17.59 14.92
CA ALA A 30 -2.00 -18.48 13.76
C ALA A 30 -2.97 -17.99 12.67
N GLY A 31 -4.08 -17.36 13.04
CA GLY A 31 -5.07 -16.81 12.10
C GLY A 31 -4.48 -15.63 11.34
N TYR A 32 -3.85 -14.69 12.06
CA TYR A 32 -3.17 -13.55 11.44
C TYR A 32 -2.03 -13.99 10.52
N ARG A 33 -1.22 -14.97 10.91
CA ARG A 33 -0.14 -15.51 10.06
C ARG A 33 -0.67 -16.15 8.78
N ALA A 34 -1.73 -16.95 8.88
CA ALA A 34 -2.37 -17.53 7.71
C ALA A 34 -2.95 -16.45 6.79
N ARG A 35 -3.56 -15.40 7.37
CA ARG A 35 -4.08 -14.25 6.63
C ARG A 35 -2.99 -13.49 5.88
N ARG A 36 -1.85 -13.23 6.53
CA ARG A 36 -0.67 -12.59 5.92
C ARG A 36 -0.09 -13.40 4.77
N ALA A 37 0.08 -14.70 4.97
CA ALA A 37 0.54 -15.59 3.91
C ALA A 37 -0.40 -15.56 2.69
N ALA A 38 -1.71 -15.66 2.89
CA ALA A 38 -2.69 -15.64 1.80
C ALA A 38 -2.66 -14.32 0.98
N LEU A 39 -2.55 -13.17 1.64
CA LEU A 39 -2.47 -11.87 0.94
C LEU A 39 -1.12 -11.67 0.26
N SER A 40 -0.02 -12.14 0.84
CA SER A 40 1.28 -12.12 0.18
C SER A 40 1.30 -13.05 -1.04
N ASP A 41 0.70 -14.24 -0.96
CA ASP A 41 0.63 -15.19 -2.08
C ASP A 41 -0.21 -14.60 -3.24
N LEU A 42 -1.32 -13.94 -2.92
CA LEU A 42 -2.16 -13.21 -3.87
C LEU A 42 -1.36 -12.14 -4.63
N ALA A 43 -0.56 -11.35 -3.91
CA ALA A 43 0.29 -10.32 -4.51
C ALA A 43 1.47 -10.92 -5.31
N ALA A 44 2.06 -12.03 -4.85
CA ALA A 44 3.16 -12.70 -5.54
C ALA A 44 2.74 -13.29 -6.90
N ALA A 45 1.46 -13.65 -7.05
CA ALA A 45 0.89 -14.12 -8.31
C ALA A 45 0.67 -13.00 -9.34
N TYR A 46 0.62 -11.73 -8.91
CA TYR A 46 0.37 -10.59 -9.80
C TYR A 46 1.54 -10.33 -10.76
N ARG A 47 1.22 -9.92 -12.00
CA ARG A 47 2.18 -9.35 -12.96
C ARG A 47 1.62 -8.04 -13.50
N ARG A 48 2.48 -7.03 -13.63
CA ARG A 48 2.08 -5.72 -14.18
C ARG A 48 1.45 -5.88 -15.55
N GLY A 49 0.25 -5.33 -15.72
CA GLY A 49 -0.57 -5.47 -16.93
C GLY A 49 -1.79 -6.38 -16.73
N ASP A 50 -1.73 -7.28 -15.75
CA ASP A 50 -2.91 -8.06 -15.34
C ASP A 50 -3.87 -7.21 -14.52
N ALA A 51 -5.08 -7.73 -14.32
CA ALA A 51 -6.03 -7.16 -13.38
C ALA A 51 -5.47 -7.27 -11.95
N VAL A 52 -5.45 -6.15 -11.23
CA VAL A 52 -5.03 -6.13 -9.82
C VAL A 52 -6.01 -6.98 -8.99
N PRO A 53 -5.54 -8.00 -8.27
CA PRO A 53 -6.40 -8.88 -7.50
C PRO A 53 -7.08 -8.13 -6.34
N ALA A 54 -8.36 -8.42 -6.14
CA ALA A 54 -9.09 -7.94 -4.97
C ALA A 54 -8.65 -8.71 -3.73
N ALA A 55 -8.28 -7.99 -2.67
CA ALA A 55 -8.03 -8.58 -1.36
C ALA A 55 -9.37 -8.76 -0.62
N PRO A 56 -9.77 -10.00 -0.26
CA PRO A 56 -11.06 -10.25 0.38
C PRO A 56 -11.00 -9.90 1.86
N TYR A 57 -11.08 -8.61 2.20
CA TYR A 57 -11.00 -8.10 3.58
C TYR A 57 -12.12 -8.64 4.48
N ALA A 58 -11.75 -9.05 5.70
CA ALA A 58 -12.70 -9.47 6.72
C ALA A 58 -13.33 -8.26 7.41
N GLY A 59 -14.47 -8.49 8.08
CA GLY A 59 -15.19 -7.43 8.81
C GLY A 59 -14.30 -6.72 9.85
N GLU A 60 -13.49 -7.49 10.58
CA GLU A 60 -12.54 -6.95 11.57
C GLU A 60 -11.44 -6.07 10.95
N GLU A 61 -11.02 -6.36 9.72
CA GLU A 61 -10.03 -5.56 9.00
C GLU A 61 -10.65 -4.22 8.56
N HIS A 62 -11.94 -4.22 8.19
CA HIS A 62 -12.70 -3.00 7.94
C HIS A 62 -12.93 -2.18 9.22
N ASP A 63 -13.20 -2.80 10.36
CA ASP A 63 -13.28 -2.12 11.66
C ASP A 63 -11.97 -1.44 12.05
N LEU A 64 -10.86 -2.14 11.82
CA LEU A 64 -9.53 -1.61 12.07
C LEU A 64 -9.22 -0.40 11.17
N TRP A 65 -9.56 -0.48 9.89
CA TRP A 65 -9.49 0.66 8.98
C TRP A 65 -10.30 1.85 9.49
N ARG A 66 -11.58 1.65 9.81
CA ARG A 66 -12.45 2.71 10.35
C ARG A 66 -11.83 3.41 11.55
N THR A 67 -11.31 2.62 12.48
CA THR A 67 -10.66 3.11 13.70
C THR A 67 -9.44 3.98 13.38
N CYS A 68 -8.53 3.47 12.56
CA CYS A 68 -7.31 4.20 12.20
C CYS A 68 -7.58 5.43 11.33
N SER A 69 -8.48 5.33 10.35
CA SER A 69 -8.88 6.43 9.47
C SER A 69 -9.46 7.60 10.26
N LYS A 70 -10.35 7.33 11.22
CA LYS A 70 -10.91 8.37 12.09
C LYS A 70 -9.84 9.07 12.92
N GLU A 71 -8.99 8.31 13.60
CA GLU A 71 -7.94 8.86 14.47
C GLU A 71 -6.89 9.65 13.67
N LEU A 72 -6.56 9.21 12.47
CA LEU A 72 -5.64 9.93 11.58
C LEU A 72 -6.27 11.19 11.00
N ALA A 73 -7.56 11.17 10.63
CA ALA A 73 -8.24 12.35 10.10
C ALA A 73 -8.20 13.53 11.08
N GLU A 74 -8.53 13.29 12.36
CA GLU A 74 -8.48 14.33 13.41
C GLU A 74 -7.06 14.91 13.61
N ARG A 75 -6.02 14.08 13.46
CA ARG A 75 -4.62 14.50 13.57
C ARG A 75 -4.17 15.25 12.32
N HIS A 76 -4.51 14.77 11.14
CA HIS A 76 -4.12 15.37 9.87
C HIS A 76 -4.73 16.77 9.69
N GLU A 77 -5.96 17.00 10.14
CA GLU A 77 -6.57 18.34 10.14
C GLU A 77 -5.69 19.38 10.86
N ARG A 78 -5.05 18.96 11.96
CA ARG A 78 -4.27 19.83 12.83
C ARG A 78 -2.77 19.88 12.50
N LEU A 79 -2.23 18.79 11.95
CA LEU A 79 -0.78 18.56 11.88
C LEU A 79 -0.25 18.33 10.46
N ALA A 80 -1.08 17.88 9.52
CA ALA A 80 -0.62 17.65 8.15
C ALA A 80 -0.44 18.96 7.40
N CYS A 81 0.50 18.97 6.45
CA CYS A 81 0.71 20.13 5.60
C CYS A 81 -0.50 20.38 4.68
N ASP A 82 -0.69 21.62 4.26
CA ASP A 82 -1.82 22.02 3.40
C ASP A 82 -1.90 21.21 2.11
N GLU A 83 -0.74 20.84 1.55
CA GLU A 83 -0.67 20.06 0.31
C GLU A 83 -1.24 18.65 0.49
N TYR A 84 -0.97 18.01 1.64
CA TYR A 84 -1.57 16.73 1.99
C TYR A 84 -3.07 16.86 2.23
N ARG A 85 -3.51 17.90 2.93
CA ARG A 85 -4.95 18.15 3.20
C ARG A 85 -5.75 18.36 1.92
N ARG A 86 -5.21 19.10 0.95
CA ARG A 86 -5.80 19.22 -0.40
C ARG A 86 -5.86 17.88 -1.12
N GLY A 87 -4.82 17.05 -0.96
CA GLY A 87 -4.79 15.68 -1.46
C GLY A 87 -5.90 14.81 -0.87
N VAL A 88 -6.14 14.90 0.44
CA VAL A 88 -7.27 14.23 1.11
C VAL A 88 -8.61 14.71 0.54
N GLU A 89 -8.78 16.03 0.40
CA GLU A 89 -9.99 16.63 -0.17
C GLU A 89 -10.23 16.20 -1.63
N ALA A 90 -9.17 16.04 -2.43
CA ALA A 90 -9.28 15.63 -3.83
C ALA A 90 -9.52 14.12 -3.98
N LEU A 91 -8.83 13.29 -3.19
CA LEU A 91 -8.84 11.83 -3.35
C LEU A 91 -10.10 11.19 -2.74
N GLN A 92 -10.65 11.74 -1.65
CA GLN A 92 -11.87 11.27 -1.00
C GLN A 92 -11.89 9.75 -0.73
N LEU A 93 -10.82 9.23 -0.11
CA LEU A 93 -10.74 7.83 0.28
C LEU A 93 -11.92 7.43 1.20
N PRO A 94 -12.45 6.19 1.06
CA PRO A 94 -13.54 5.73 1.92
C PRO A 94 -13.06 5.58 3.37
N GLY A 95 -13.82 6.15 4.30
CA GLY A 95 -13.55 6.02 5.73
C GLY A 95 -14.13 4.74 6.37
N ASP A 96 -15.05 4.07 5.68
CA ASP A 96 -15.89 2.99 6.22
C ASP A 96 -15.40 1.58 5.89
N HIS A 97 -14.53 1.40 4.91
CA HIS A 97 -13.95 0.10 4.54
C HIS A 97 -12.54 0.26 4.00
N VAL A 98 -11.77 -0.83 4.00
CA VAL A 98 -10.44 -0.85 3.36
C VAL A 98 -10.67 -0.82 1.85
N PRO A 99 -10.24 0.24 1.14
CA PRO A 99 -10.44 0.31 -0.30
C PRO A 99 -9.59 -0.74 -1.02
N GLN A 100 -10.10 -1.27 -2.13
CA GLN A 100 -9.29 -2.07 -3.03
C GLN A 100 -8.23 -1.21 -3.73
N LEU A 101 -7.08 -1.77 -4.08
CA LEU A 101 -6.05 -1.03 -4.83
C LEU A 101 -6.56 -0.51 -6.19
N THR A 102 -7.52 -1.22 -6.78
CA THR A 102 -8.24 -0.79 -8.00
C THR A 102 -9.09 0.45 -7.76
N GLU A 103 -9.77 0.54 -6.61
CA GLU A 103 -10.55 1.73 -6.22
C GLU A 103 -9.63 2.91 -5.95
N VAL A 104 -8.53 2.72 -5.21
CA VAL A 104 -7.51 3.75 -4.99
C VAL A 104 -6.95 4.25 -6.32
N SER A 105 -6.63 3.33 -7.24
CA SER A 105 -6.13 3.69 -8.58
C SER A 105 -7.17 4.45 -9.41
N ALA A 106 -8.45 4.07 -9.32
CA ALA A 106 -9.53 4.74 -10.04
C ALA A 106 -9.76 6.17 -9.55
N LEU A 107 -9.57 6.42 -8.25
CA LEU A 107 -9.65 7.75 -7.66
C LEU A 107 -8.40 8.60 -7.96
N LEU A 108 -7.22 7.99 -7.91
CA LEU A 108 -5.94 8.71 -8.01
C LEU A 108 -5.52 9.02 -9.45
N ALA A 109 -5.78 8.12 -10.40
CA ALA A 109 -5.33 8.27 -11.79
C ALA A 109 -5.89 9.52 -12.49
N PRO A 110 -7.15 9.94 -12.29
CA PRO A 110 -7.65 11.21 -12.84
C PRO A 110 -6.96 12.45 -12.27
N ILE A 111 -6.36 12.37 -11.08
CA ILE A 111 -5.73 13.51 -10.40
C ILE A 111 -4.28 13.68 -10.86
N THR A 112 -3.50 12.60 -10.83
CA THR A 112 -2.04 12.66 -11.09
C THR A 112 -1.52 11.57 -12.01
N GLY A 113 -2.38 10.71 -12.54
CA GLY A 113 -1.99 9.56 -13.37
C GLY A 113 -1.45 8.36 -12.58
N PHE A 114 -1.17 8.52 -11.29
CA PHE A 114 -0.65 7.46 -10.43
C PHE A 114 -1.64 6.31 -10.24
N ARG A 115 -1.11 5.08 -10.16
CA ARG A 115 -1.86 3.84 -9.96
C ARG A 115 -1.14 2.94 -8.96
N TYR A 116 -1.86 2.01 -8.36
CA TYR A 116 -1.34 1.07 -7.38
C TYR A 116 -1.22 -0.33 -7.99
N GLU A 117 -0.16 -1.05 -7.61
CA GLU A 117 0.01 -2.48 -7.89
C GLU A 117 0.40 -3.23 -6.60
N PRO A 118 -0.04 -4.48 -6.42
CA PRO A 118 0.23 -5.21 -5.18
C PRO A 118 1.67 -5.74 -5.15
N VAL A 119 2.27 -5.71 -3.97
CA VAL A 119 3.55 -6.39 -3.69
C VAL A 119 3.45 -7.31 -2.48
N PRO A 120 4.13 -8.46 -2.49
CA PRO A 120 4.02 -9.47 -1.43
C PRO A 120 4.71 -9.06 -0.11
N GLY A 121 5.53 -8.00 -0.14
CA GLY A 121 6.31 -7.52 0.99
C GLY A 121 7.32 -6.46 0.55
N LEU A 122 8.49 -6.42 1.20
CA LEU A 122 9.53 -5.44 0.88
C LEU A 122 10.15 -5.73 -0.49
N VAL A 123 10.19 -4.71 -1.35
CA VAL A 123 10.80 -4.79 -2.68
C VAL A 123 12.15 -4.05 -2.73
N SER A 124 12.98 -4.38 -3.72
CA SER A 124 14.23 -3.64 -3.91
C SER A 124 13.97 -2.15 -4.17
N PRO A 125 14.81 -1.23 -3.63
CA PRO A 125 14.66 0.19 -3.89
C PRO A 125 14.66 0.53 -5.39
N TRP A 126 15.49 -0.15 -6.17
CA TRP A 126 15.56 0.05 -7.63
C TRP A 126 14.23 -0.25 -8.32
N ASN A 127 13.56 -1.34 -7.95
CA ASN A 127 12.26 -1.69 -8.52
C ASN A 127 11.18 -0.72 -8.03
N PHE A 128 11.20 -0.35 -6.74
CA PHE A 128 10.24 0.57 -6.16
C PHE A 128 10.32 1.97 -6.80
N TYR A 129 11.51 2.58 -6.83
CA TYR A 129 11.69 3.90 -7.44
C TYR A 129 11.53 3.88 -8.95
N GLY A 130 11.90 2.78 -9.62
CA GLY A 130 11.61 2.59 -11.04
C GLY A 130 10.10 2.61 -11.32
N ALA A 131 9.31 1.90 -10.52
CA ALA A 131 7.85 1.91 -10.62
C ALA A 131 7.27 3.30 -10.38
N LEU A 132 7.76 4.02 -9.37
CA LEU A 132 7.33 5.39 -9.09
C LEU A 132 7.60 6.31 -10.29
N GLY A 133 8.73 6.17 -10.97
CA GLY A 133 9.04 6.91 -12.19
C GLY A 133 8.09 6.63 -13.36
N ASP A 134 7.48 5.44 -13.38
CA ASP A 134 6.47 5.01 -14.34
C ASP A 134 5.02 5.36 -13.90
N GLY A 135 4.83 6.09 -12.79
CA GLY A 135 3.51 6.39 -12.23
C GLY A 135 2.83 5.22 -11.51
N TRP A 136 3.60 4.22 -11.06
CA TRP A 136 3.11 3.07 -10.30
C TRP A 136 3.61 3.09 -8.86
N PHE A 137 2.70 2.98 -7.92
CA PHE A 137 3.01 2.76 -6.51
C PHE A 137 2.84 1.28 -6.16
N MET A 138 3.92 0.66 -5.70
CA MET A 138 3.92 -0.73 -5.22
C MET A 138 3.42 -0.75 -3.77
N SER A 139 2.28 -1.38 -3.52
CA SER A 139 1.58 -1.36 -2.23
C SER A 139 1.41 -2.75 -1.65
N THR A 140 1.60 -2.88 -0.35
CA THR A 140 1.10 -4.06 0.39
C THR A 140 -0.44 -4.00 0.47
N GLN A 141 -1.07 -5.17 0.60
CA GLN A 141 -2.53 -5.30 0.77
C GLN A 141 -2.92 -5.79 2.17
N TYR A 142 -1.98 -6.27 2.98
CA TYR A 142 -2.27 -6.70 4.35
C TYR A 142 -2.47 -5.52 5.29
N ILE A 143 -3.22 -5.73 6.37
CA ILE A 143 -3.44 -4.76 7.43
C ILE A 143 -2.70 -5.19 8.70
N ARG A 144 -2.28 -4.21 9.52
CA ARG A 144 -1.63 -4.46 10.81
C ARG A 144 -2.49 -5.31 11.75
N HIS A 145 -1.85 -5.87 12.77
CA HIS A 145 -2.53 -6.69 13.76
C HIS A 145 -3.49 -5.86 14.64
N HIS A 146 -4.71 -6.36 14.84
CA HIS A 146 -5.78 -5.63 15.53
C HIS A 146 -5.52 -5.37 17.03
N SER A 147 -4.63 -6.13 17.68
CA SER A 147 -4.34 -5.92 19.12
C SER A 147 -3.61 -4.61 19.42
N VAL A 148 -2.99 -3.99 18.41
CA VAL A 148 -2.23 -2.74 18.55
C VAL A 148 -2.50 -1.81 17.36
N PRO A 149 -3.74 -1.30 17.20
CA PRO A 149 -4.20 -0.61 15.99
C PRO A 149 -3.36 0.63 15.63
N TYR A 150 -2.77 1.29 16.62
CA TYR A 150 -1.98 2.51 16.45
C TYR A 150 -0.48 2.26 16.26
N TYR A 151 -0.06 1.00 16.09
CA TYR A 151 1.33 0.63 15.88
C TYR A 151 1.46 -0.38 14.74
N THR A 152 2.52 -0.23 13.93
CA THR A 152 2.95 -1.25 12.98
C THR A 152 4.47 -1.17 12.81
N PRO A 153 5.19 -2.31 12.79
CA PRO A 153 6.63 -2.33 12.50
C PRO A 153 6.94 -2.30 11.00
N GLU A 154 5.93 -2.44 10.15
CA GLU A 154 6.04 -2.61 8.70
C GLU A 154 4.95 -1.83 7.95
N PRO A 155 5.14 -1.50 6.66
CA PRO A 155 4.15 -0.75 5.90
C PRO A 155 2.96 -1.64 5.52
N ASP A 156 1.83 -1.43 6.21
CA ASP A 156 0.54 -2.06 5.92
C ASP A 156 -0.33 -1.18 5.03
N VAL A 157 -1.48 -1.69 4.56
CA VAL A 157 -2.38 -0.95 3.64
C VAL A 157 -2.84 0.40 4.19
N ILE A 158 -2.93 0.57 5.52
CA ILE A 158 -3.19 1.87 6.16
C ILE A 158 -2.07 2.86 5.85
N HIS A 159 -0.81 2.45 6.04
CA HIS A 159 0.36 3.26 5.69
C HIS A 159 0.36 3.61 4.19
N GLU A 160 0.13 2.61 3.34
CA GLU A 160 0.21 2.78 1.89
C GLU A 160 -0.88 3.69 1.32
N VAL A 161 -2.12 3.52 1.79
CA VAL A 161 -3.26 4.22 1.22
C VAL A 161 -3.50 5.55 1.92
N ILE A 162 -3.56 5.59 3.25
CA ILE A 162 -3.82 6.86 3.96
C ILE A 162 -2.59 7.76 3.89
N GLY A 163 -1.39 7.20 4.03
CA GLY A 163 -0.14 7.97 3.94
C GLY A 163 0.14 8.40 2.51
N HIS A 164 0.49 7.43 1.64
CA HIS A 164 1.02 7.76 0.31
C HIS A 164 -0.05 8.17 -0.69
N ALA A 165 -1.24 7.57 -0.73
CA ALA A 165 -2.21 7.91 -1.78
C ALA A 165 -2.69 9.36 -1.66
N ASN A 166 -2.99 9.82 -0.44
CA ASN A 166 -3.33 11.23 -0.19
C ASN A 166 -2.19 12.19 -0.57
N GLN A 167 -0.93 11.79 -0.34
CA GLN A 167 0.22 12.58 -0.78
C GLN A 167 0.34 12.59 -2.32
N LEU A 168 0.17 11.45 -2.98
CA LEU A 168 0.25 11.30 -4.44
C LEU A 168 -0.92 11.97 -5.17
N ALA A 169 -2.01 12.30 -4.48
CA ALA A 169 -3.10 13.12 -5.00
C ALA A 169 -2.71 14.60 -5.18
N SER A 170 -1.53 15.01 -4.70
CA SER A 170 -0.94 16.30 -5.06
C SER A 170 -0.13 16.19 -6.36
N PRO A 171 -0.45 16.98 -7.41
CA PRO A 171 0.38 17.05 -8.60
C PRO A 171 1.83 17.48 -8.30
N ARG A 172 2.03 18.30 -7.26
CA ARG A 172 3.36 18.74 -6.84
C ARG A 172 4.19 17.60 -6.26
N PHE A 173 3.62 16.77 -5.40
CA PHE A 173 4.32 15.60 -4.86
C PHE A 173 4.50 14.52 -5.92
N ALA A 174 3.47 14.24 -6.73
CA ALA A 174 3.55 13.30 -7.84
C ALA A 174 4.69 13.66 -8.83
N GLY A 175 4.84 14.94 -9.14
CA GLY A 175 5.91 15.45 -10.01
C GLY A 175 7.34 15.33 -9.44
N LEU A 176 7.51 14.97 -8.16
CA LEU A 176 8.84 14.63 -7.61
C LEU A 176 9.32 13.25 -8.09
N TYR A 177 8.39 12.37 -8.44
CA TYR A 177 8.66 11.00 -8.85
C TYR A 177 8.63 10.84 -10.38
N CYS A 178 7.59 11.40 -11.01
CA CYS A 178 7.41 11.34 -12.45
C CYS A 178 7.94 12.63 -13.08
N LYS A 179 8.76 12.51 -14.13
CA LYS A 179 9.00 13.65 -15.03
C LYS A 179 7.71 13.90 -15.81
N VAL A 180 7.08 15.04 -15.54
CA VAL A 180 5.99 15.61 -16.34
C VAL A 180 6.50 15.94 -17.74
#